data_AF-A0AAW4WVP1-F1
#
_entry.id   AF-A0AAW4WVP1-F1
#
_cell.length_a   1.000
_cell.length_b   1.000
_cell.length_c   1.000
_cell.angle_alpha   90.00
_cell.angle_beta   90.00
_cell.angle_gamma   90.00
#
_symmetry.space_group_name_H-M   'P 1'
#
loop_
_entity.id
_entity.type
_entity.pdbx_description
1 polymer ?
#
loop_
_entity_poly.entity_id
_entity_poly.type
_entity_poly.pdbx_seq_one_letter_code
_entity_poly.pdbx_strand_id
1 'polypeptide(L)'
;IPDWIEKGWIAGKVLKSKEEVYFEVAAKEEADTVILYDKNEFNEYREKHIVYLGNEIAEQPDTQCFFWSRRNRKEQILCSRIKKENINIPVILLKSGKEQDQIWWLTELRKSFEAEGYNAYAISTEQESVLYDLEYIPFAVDENISNKIGDFLYWQTYYNQSDLIICGIQEKESIGVEADIFVRIENGKKQTGIQIYCDKIKKAQMCFGTLGEQQIKEVYDCLLTILTEDEDGE
;
A
#
# COMPACT_ATOMS: atom_id res chain seq x y z
N ILE A 1 6.00 6.81 11.17
CA ILE A 1 5.88 5.34 11.16
C ILE A 1 4.67 5.00 12.05
N PRO A 2 3.90 3.92 11.81
CA PRO A 2 2.76 3.56 12.62
C PRO A 2 3.31 3.04 13.95
N ASP A 3 3.20 3.85 15.00
CA ASP A 3 3.86 3.57 16.29
C ASP A 3 3.10 2.54 17.15
N TRP A 4 2.32 1.65 16.53
CA TRP A 4 1.45 0.71 17.27
C TRP A 4 1.96 -0.74 17.27
N ILE A 5 2.96 -1.08 16.45
CA ILE A 5 3.73 -2.32 16.55
C ILE A 5 5.18 -1.96 16.85
N GLU A 6 5.63 -2.19 18.08
CA GLU A 6 7.05 -2.03 18.44
C GLU A 6 7.77 -3.37 18.23
N LYS A 7 7.20 -4.45 18.76
CA LYS A 7 7.71 -5.83 18.70
C LYS A 7 6.63 -6.80 18.20
N GLY A 8 6.83 -7.34 17.00
CA GLY A 8 5.90 -8.27 16.36
C GLY A 8 6.39 -9.71 16.35
N TRP A 9 5.48 -10.66 16.62
CA TRP A 9 5.70 -12.08 16.37
C TRP A 9 4.84 -12.58 15.22
N ILE A 10 5.47 -13.20 14.21
CA ILE A 10 4.79 -13.69 13.01
C ILE A 10 4.54 -15.19 13.14
N ALA A 11 3.27 -15.60 13.08
CA ALA A 11 2.85 -16.99 13.28
C ALA A 11 3.24 -17.90 12.11
N GLY A 12 4.49 -18.36 12.11
CA GLY A 12 5.01 -19.51 11.34
C GLY A 12 4.92 -19.42 9.82
N LYS A 13 4.47 -18.29 9.27
CA LYS A 13 4.29 -18.09 7.84
C LYS A 13 5.42 -17.27 7.25
N VAL A 14 5.86 -17.67 6.06
CA VAL A 14 6.80 -16.90 5.26
C VAL A 14 6.06 -15.70 4.68
N LEU A 15 6.58 -14.50 4.94
CA LEU A 15 6.12 -13.26 4.33
C LEU A 15 6.35 -13.30 2.82
N LYS A 16 5.49 -12.64 2.06
CA LYS A 16 5.58 -12.65 0.60
C LYS A 16 6.59 -11.66 0.08
N SER A 17 6.64 -10.47 0.68
CA SER A 17 7.57 -9.44 0.27
C SER A 17 8.98 -9.78 0.73
N LYS A 18 9.97 -9.36 -0.04
CA LYS A 18 11.38 -9.38 0.38
C LYS A 18 11.76 -8.13 1.20
N GLU A 19 10.87 -7.14 1.27
CA GLU A 19 11.07 -5.97 2.12
C GLU A 19 11.12 -6.37 3.60
N GLU A 20 11.84 -5.61 4.42
CA GLU A 20 11.83 -5.80 5.86
C GLU A 20 10.59 -5.15 6.49
N VAL A 21 9.99 -5.80 7.48
CA VAL A 21 8.88 -5.21 8.24
C VAL A 21 9.36 -3.99 9.03
N TYR A 22 8.48 -3.02 9.29
CA TYR A 22 8.89 -1.76 9.94
C TYR A 22 9.17 -1.87 11.45
N PHE A 23 8.94 -3.03 12.06
CA PHE A 23 9.00 -3.26 13.50
C PHE A 23 10.03 -4.34 13.87
N GLU A 24 10.39 -4.43 15.15
CA GLU A 24 11.30 -5.47 15.64
C GLU A 24 10.61 -6.84 15.62
N VAL A 25 11.19 -7.82 14.91
CA VAL A 25 10.72 -9.20 14.97
C VAL A 25 11.25 -9.87 16.24
N ALA A 26 10.34 -10.23 17.15
CA ALA A 26 10.68 -10.77 18.46
C ALA A 26 10.14 -12.18 18.70
N ALA A 27 10.60 -12.83 19.77
CA ALA A 27 10.02 -14.07 20.25
C ALA A 27 8.55 -13.85 20.68
N LYS A 28 7.73 -14.90 20.59
CA LYS A 28 6.28 -14.84 20.90
C LYS A 28 6.00 -14.22 22.26
N GLU A 29 6.81 -14.54 23.26
CA GLU A 29 6.64 -14.09 24.64
C GLU A 29 6.94 -12.59 24.79
N GLU A 30 7.91 -12.08 24.05
CA GLU A 30 8.43 -10.71 24.11
C GLU A 30 7.67 -9.72 23.22
N ALA A 31 6.95 -10.22 22.21
CA ALA A 31 6.18 -9.38 21.29
C ALA A 31 4.98 -8.69 21.96
N ASP A 32 4.74 -7.42 21.65
CA ASP A 32 3.49 -6.73 22.00
C ASP A 32 2.35 -7.07 21.03
N THR A 33 2.71 -7.46 19.80
CA THR A 33 1.78 -7.72 18.70
C THR A 33 2.00 -9.10 18.12
N VAL A 34 0.91 -9.82 17.84
CA VAL A 34 0.93 -11.09 17.12
C VAL A 34 0.31 -10.96 15.73
N ILE A 35 0.99 -11.48 14.72
CA ILE A 35 0.53 -11.52 13.34
C ILE A 35 -0.01 -12.93 13.07
N LEU A 36 -1.33 -13.03 12.96
CA LEU A 36 -2.06 -14.29 12.88
C LEU A 36 -2.72 -14.48 11.52
N TYR A 37 -2.90 -15.74 11.13
CA TYR A 37 -3.56 -16.12 9.88
C TYR A 37 -4.79 -17.01 10.09
N ASP A 38 -4.92 -17.64 11.25
CA ASP A 38 -6.11 -18.37 11.69
C ASP A 38 -6.84 -17.56 12.76
N LYS A 39 -8.14 -17.35 12.56
CA LYS A 39 -8.99 -16.63 13.52
C LYS A 39 -9.24 -17.43 14.81
N ASN A 40 -9.02 -18.74 14.79
CA ASN A 40 -9.24 -19.60 15.96
C ASN A 40 -8.18 -19.35 17.05
N GLU A 41 -7.04 -18.76 16.69
CA GLU A 41 -5.94 -18.48 17.60
C GLU A 41 -6.16 -17.24 18.49
N PHE A 42 -7.15 -16.37 18.19
CA PHE A 42 -7.31 -15.08 18.87
C PHE A 42 -7.44 -15.20 20.40
N ASN A 43 -8.08 -16.27 20.87
CA ASN A 43 -8.30 -16.47 22.30
C ASN A 43 -7.00 -16.71 23.09
N GLU A 44 -5.95 -17.17 22.42
CA GLU A 44 -4.64 -17.41 23.04
C GLU A 44 -3.84 -16.12 23.27
N TYR A 45 -4.24 -15.00 22.65
CA TYR A 45 -3.45 -13.77 22.59
C TYR A 45 -4.27 -12.51 22.91
N ARG A 46 -5.30 -12.64 23.75
CA ARG A 46 -6.23 -11.53 24.05
C ARG A 46 -5.56 -10.36 24.77
N GLU A 47 -4.41 -10.58 25.38
CA GLU A 47 -3.58 -9.60 26.07
C GLU A 47 -2.57 -8.88 25.16
N LYS A 48 -2.52 -9.23 23.86
CA LYS A 48 -1.61 -8.66 22.87
C LYS A 48 -2.38 -7.93 21.77
N HIS A 49 -1.71 -7.02 21.08
CA HIS A 49 -2.23 -6.51 19.81
C HIS A 49 -2.29 -7.65 18.79
N ILE A 50 -3.30 -7.64 17.93
CA ILE A 50 -3.48 -8.70 16.93
C ILE A 50 -3.60 -8.08 15.55
N VAL A 51 -2.75 -8.52 14.63
CA VAL A 51 -2.89 -8.27 13.19
C VAL A 51 -3.34 -9.56 12.53
N TYR A 52 -4.59 -9.60 12.10
CA TYR A 52 -5.13 -10.77 11.41
C TYR A 52 -5.06 -10.58 9.89
N LEU A 53 -4.25 -11.43 9.24
CA LEU A 53 -3.98 -11.45 7.80
C LEU A 53 -4.65 -12.65 7.08
N GLY A 54 -5.55 -13.36 7.76
CA GLY A 54 -6.28 -14.48 7.18
C GLY A 54 -7.36 -14.03 6.18
N ASN A 55 -7.77 -14.95 5.31
CA ASN A 55 -8.79 -14.66 4.28
C ASN A 55 -10.22 -14.76 4.81
N GLU A 56 -10.44 -15.49 5.91
CA GLU A 56 -11.76 -15.64 6.49
C GLU A 56 -12.22 -14.35 7.17
N ILE A 57 -13.53 -14.13 7.21
CA ILE A 57 -14.08 -13.03 8.00
C ILE A 57 -13.83 -13.33 9.47
N ALA A 58 -13.12 -12.41 10.13
CA ALA A 58 -12.84 -12.41 11.55
C ALA A 58 -13.68 -11.33 12.23
N GLU A 59 -14.41 -11.71 13.27
CA GLU A 59 -15.06 -10.76 14.17
C GLU A 59 -14.04 -10.22 15.15
N GLN A 60 -14.28 -9.00 15.66
CA GLN A 60 -13.42 -8.41 16.68
C GLN A 60 -13.45 -9.28 17.94
N PRO A 61 -12.31 -9.79 18.43
CA PRO A 61 -12.26 -10.53 19.68
C PRO A 61 -12.54 -9.59 20.85
N ASP A 62 -13.01 -10.15 21.96
CA ASP A 62 -13.14 -9.44 23.25
C ASP A 62 -11.75 -9.20 23.84
N THR A 63 -11.13 -8.09 23.42
CA THR A 63 -9.81 -7.63 23.84
C THR A 63 -9.81 -6.12 24.07
N GLN A 64 -9.00 -5.67 25.02
CA GLN A 64 -8.71 -4.25 25.21
C GLN A 64 -7.56 -3.75 24.33
N CYS A 65 -6.85 -4.67 23.68
CA CYS A 65 -5.74 -4.39 22.80
C CYS A 65 -6.23 -4.06 21.38
N PHE A 66 -5.40 -3.34 20.62
CA PHE A 66 -5.66 -3.07 19.22
C PHE A 66 -5.83 -4.35 18.39
N PHE A 67 -6.85 -4.36 17.54
CA PHE A 67 -7.13 -5.44 16.60
C PHE A 67 -7.23 -4.89 15.18
N TRP A 68 -6.27 -5.27 14.34
CA TRP A 68 -6.29 -5.00 12.92
C TRP A 68 -6.80 -6.21 12.15
N SER A 69 -7.75 -5.97 11.24
CA SER A 69 -8.21 -6.96 10.28
C SER A 69 -8.70 -6.30 9.01
N ARG A 70 -8.75 -7.06 7.91
CA ARG A 70 -9.40 -6.61 6.66
C ARG A 70 -10.85 -6.14 6.91
N ARG A 71 -11.57 -6.78 7.81
CA ARG A 71 -12.95 -6.38 8.16
C ARG A 71 -12.96 -5.00 8.79
N ASN A 72 -12.15 -4.79 9.82
CA ASN A 72 -12.07 -3.50 10.54
C ASN A 72 -11.67 -2.37 9.58
N ARG A 73 -10.72 -2.62 8.66
CA ARG A 73 -10.35 -1.64 7.63
C ARG A 73 -11.53 -1.28 6.72
N LYS A 74 -12.31 -2.27 6.28
CA LYS A 74 -13.52 -2.01 5.47
C LYS A 74 -14.55 -1.17 6.22
N GLU A 75 -14.78 -1.48 7.50
CA GLU A 75 -15.70 -0.71 8.34
C GLU A 75 -15.22 0.75 8.51
N GLN A 76 -13.92 0.97 8.72
CA GLN A 76 -13.34 2.33 8.75
C GLN A 76 -13.59 3.09 7.45
N ILE A 77 -13.38 2.47 6.28
CA ILE A 77 -13.66 3.08 4.98
C ILE A 77 -15.15 3.44 4.87
N LEU A 78 -16.05 2.52 5.22
CA LEU A 78 -17.51 2.75 5.17
C LEU A 78 -17.97 3.89 6.08
N CYS A 79 -17.35 4.03 7.26
CA CYS A 79 -17.64 5.10 8.21
C CYS A 79 -17.02 6.45 7.84
N SER A 80 -16.33 6.55 6.70
CA SER A 80 -15.71 7.81 6.26
C SER A 80 -16.74 8.89 5.99
N ARG A 81 -16.45 10.08 6.52
CA ARG A 81 -17.21 11.30 6.24
C ARG A 81 -17.09 11.63 4.76
N ILE A 82 -18.15 12.18 4.19
CA ILE A 82 -18.15 12.64 2.79
C ILE A 82 -17.02 13.66 2.60
N LYS A 83 -16.22 13.50 1.53
CA LYS A 83 -15.16 14.44 1.17
C LYS A 83 -15.72 15.85 0.93
N LYS A 84 -14.95 16.88 1.26
CA LYS A 84 -15.39 18.27 1.04
C LYS A 84 -15.16 18.73 -0.40
N GLU A 85 -14.15 18.17 -1.06
CA GLU A 85 -13.72 18.51 -2.40
C GLU A 85 -13.04 17.29 -3.05
N ASN A 86 -12.58 17.42 -4.28
CA ASN A 86 -11.79 16.38 -4.94
C ASN A 86 -10.37 16.37 -4.38
N ILE A 87 -9.76 15.19 -4.38
CA ILE A 87 -8.33 15.04 -4.08
C ILE A 87 -7.57 15.86 -5.12
N ASN A 88 -6.72 16.77 -4.65
CA ASN A 88 -6.01 17.78 -5.45
C ASN A 88 -4.48 17.58 -5.43
N ILE A 89 -4.04 16.36 -5.10
CA ILE A 89 -2.64 15.94 -5.11
C ILE A 89 -2.45 14.84 -6.15
N PRO A 90 -1.26 14.72 -6.77
CA PRO A 90 -1.02 13.72 -7.80
C PRO A 90 -1.25 12.28 -7.32
N VAL A 91 -1.83 11.47 -8.20
CA VAL A 91 -2.13 10.06 -7.99
C VAL A 91 -1.35 9.22 -9.01
N ILE A 92 -0.40 8.43 -8.51
CA ILE A 92 0.38 7.47 -9.29
C ILE A 92 -0.22 6.07 -9.09
N LEU A 93 -0.63 5.44 -10.18
CA LEU A 93 -1.13 4.07 -10.18
C LEU A 93 -0.08 3.10 -10.73
N LEU A 94 0.48 2.27 -9.85
CA LEU A 94 1.39 1.19 -10.18
C LEU A 94 0.60 -0.12 -10.35
N LYS A 95 0.65 -0.67 -11.57
CA LYS A 95 -0.11 -1.87 -11.94
C LYS A 95 0.84 -2.98 -12.35
N SER A 96 0.76 -4.11 -11.64
CA SER A 96 1.67 -5.24 -11.82
C SER A 96 0.97 -6.60 -11.81
N GLY A 97 1.65 -7.62 -12.34
CA GLY A 97 1.27 -9.03 -12.16
C GLY A 97 1.45 -9.51 -10.71
N LYS A 98 0.90 -10.68 -10.38
CA LYS A 98 0.95 -11.28 -9.03
C LYS A 98 2.34 -11.74 -8.60
N GLU A 99 3.21 -11.90 -9.57
CA GLU A 99 4.58 -12.36 -9.42
C GLU A 99 5.58 -11.20 -9.22
N GLN A 100 5.10 -9.95 -9.28
CA GLN A 100 5.85 -8.79 -8.81
C GLN A 100 5.66 -8.61 -7.30
N ASP A 101 6.75 -8.26 -6.62
CA ASP A 101 6.72 -7.83 -5.23
C ASP A 101 6.26 -6.37 -5.15
N GLN A 102 4.94 -6.17 -5.16
CA GLN A 102 4.35 -4.85 -5.17
C GLN A 102 4.65 -4.06 -3.88
N ILE A 103 4.72 -4.73 -2.74
CA ILE A 103 5.04 -4.10 -1.45
C ILE A 103 6.45 -3.51 -1.49
N TRP A 104 7.42 -4.26 -2.03
CA TRP A 104 8.77 -3.76 -2.21
C TRP A 104 8.82 -2.55 -3.16
N TRP A 105 8.11 -2.61 -4.30
CA TRP A 105 7.99 -1.48 -5.21
C TRP A 105 7.46 -0.21 -4.54
N LEU A 106 6.37 -0.32 -3.79
CA LEU A 106 5.76 0.81 -3.10
C LEU A 106 6.67 1.37 -2.01
N THR A 107 7.35 0.48 -1.28
CA THR A 107 8.25 0.88 -0.19
C THR A 107 9.47 1.63 -0.72
N GLU A 108 10.11 1.13 -1.77
CA GLU A 108 11.28 1.78 -2.39
C GLU A 108 10.94 3.10 -3.09
N LEU A 109 9.78 3.18 -3.77
CA LEU A 109 9.30 4.44 -4.31
C LEU A 109 9.01 5.45 -3.20
N ARG A 110 8.32 5.03 -2.13
CA ARG A 110 8.02 5.90 -0.99
C ARG A 110 9.30 6.44 -0.33
N LYS A 111 10.29 5.58 -0.07
CA LYS A 111 11.62 5.99 0.45
C LYS A 111 12.28 7.01 -0.47
N SER A 112 12.18 6.81 -1.79
CA SER A 112 12.75 7.74 -2.78
C SER A 112 12.07 9.10 -2.77
N PHE A 113 10.73 9.16 -2.60
CA PHE A 113 10.00 10.42 -2.41
C PHE A 113 10.34 11.10 -1.09
N GLU A 114 10.38 10.35 0.01
CA GLU A 114 10.72 10.86 1.33
C GLU A 114 12.13 11.47 1.39
N ALA A 115 13.10 10.84 0.70
CA ALA A 115 14.48 11.34 0.62
C ALA A 115 14.58 12.76 0.00
N GLU A 116 13.66 13.12 -0.89
CA GLU A 116 13.56 14.45 -1.50
C GLU A 116 12.57 15.37 -0.76
N GLY A 117 12.04 14.93 0.38
CA GLY A 117 11.15 15.72 1.24
C GLY A 117 9.66 15.64 0.91
N TYR A 118 9.25 14.72 0.03
CA TYR A 118 7.83 14.50 -0.28
C TYR A 118 7.19 13.47 0.66
N ASN A 119 6.01 13.80 1.15
CA ASN A 119 5.19 12.93 1.99
C ASN A 119 4.20 12.11 1.12
N ALA A 120 4.66 10.97 0.61
CA ALA A 120 3.85 10.09 -0.22
C ALA A 120 2.92 9.18 0.60
N TYR A 121 1.62 9.22 0.31
CA TYR A 121 0.65 8.28 0.85
C TYR A 121 0.62 6.99 0.02
N ALA A 122 1.33 5.96 0.48
CA ALA A 122 1.50 4.71 -0.24
C ALA A 122 0.42 3.68 0.13
N ILE A 123 -0.23 3.10 -0.88
CA ILE A 123 -1.38 2.20 -0.76
C ILE A 123 -1.10 0.89 -1.50
N SER A 124 -1.51 -0.23 -0.90
CA SER A 124 -1.53 -1.54 -1.56
C SER A 124 -2.88 -2.25 -1.41
N THR A 125 -3.21 -3.13 -2.35
CA THR A 125 -4.32 -4.10 -2.25
C THR A 125 -3.94 -5.40 -1.55
N GLU A 126 -2.70 -5.55 -1.06
CA GLU A 126 -2.24 -6.72 -0.33
C GLU A 126 -2.38 -6.52 1.19
N GLN A 127 -3.09 -7.41 1.89
CA GLN A 127 -3.28 -7.29 3.35
C GLN A 127 -1.96 -7.24 4.13
N GLU A 128 -0.93 -7.93 3.63
CA GLU A 128 0.39 -7.95 4.26
C GLU A 128 1.07 -6.57 4.27
N SER A 129 0.62 -5.62 3.42
CA SER A 129 1.18 -4.27 3.31
C SER A 129 1.20 -3.50 4.63
N VAL A 130 0.25 -3.80 5.53
CA VAL A 130 0.18 -3.20 6.86
C VAL A 130 1.44 -3.45 7.70
N LEU A 131 2.20 -4.51 7.40
CA LEU A 131 3.45 -4.84 8.09
C LEU A 131 4.66 -4.02 7.59
N TYR A 132 4.49 -3.25 6.52
CA TYR A 132 5.55 -2.49 5.85
C TYR A 132 5.25 -1.00 5.81
N ASP A 133 4.39 -0.52 6.72
CA ASP A 133 3.97 0.89 6.80
C ASP A 133 3.33 1.38 5.48
N LEU A 134 2.57 0.50 4.83
CA LEU A 134 1.77 0.82 3.67
C LEU A 134 0.29 0.69 4.01
N GLU A 135 -0.53 1.61 3.51
CA GLU A 135 -1.97 1.55 3.76
C GLU A 135 -2.60 0.42 2.93
N TYR A 136 -3.32 -0.48 3.61
CA TYR A 136 -4.12 -1.49 2.93
C TYR A 136 -5.49 -0.92 2.53
N ILE A 137 -5.78 -0.88 1.23
CA ILE A 137 -7.11 -0.54 0.71
C ILE A 137 -7.62 -1.67 -0.20
N PRO A 138 -8.75 -2.30 0.16
CA PRO A 138 -9.32 -3.36 -0.67
C PRO A 138 -10.12 -2.76 -1.83
N PHE A 139 -9.49 -2.43 -2.96
CA PHE A 139 -10.20 -1.89 -4.13
C PHE A 139 -11.10 -2.91 -4.85
N ALA A 140 -10.78 -4.21 -4.79
CA ALA A 140 -11.62 -5.29 -5.29
C ALA A 140 -12.72 -5.68 -4.27
N VAL A 141 -13.73 -4.82 -4.15
CA VAL A 141 -14.82 -4.93 -3.15
C VAL A 141 -16.20 -4.67 -3.77
N ASP A 142 -17.24 -4.86 -2.97
CA ASP A 142 -18.59 -4.45 -3.30
C ASP A 142 -18.71 -2.93 -3.55
N GLU A 143 -19.75 -2.55 -4.29
CA GLU A 143 -19.98 -1.19 -4.77
C GLU A 143 -20.08 -0.15 -3.64
N ASN A 144 -20.58 -0.54 -2.45
CA ASN A 144 -20.73 0.37 -1.32
C ASN A 144 -19.37 0.83 -0.79
N ILE A 145 -18.41 -0.09 -0.66
CA ILE A 145 -17.06 0.28 -0.22
C ILE A 145 -16.37 1.08 -1.31
N SER A 146 -16.49 0.69 -2.58
CA SER A 146 -15.88 1.40 -3.72
C SER A 146 -16.22 2.90 -3.71
N ASN A 147 -17.49 3.24 -3.50
CA ASN A 147 -17.98 4.62 -3.45
C ASN A 147 -17.42 5.42 -2.25
N LYS A 148 -16.95 4.74 -1.20
CA LYS A 148 -16.40 5.34 0.02
C LYS A 148 -14.88 5.46 0.03
N ILE A 149 -14.18 4.83 -0.91
CA ILE A 149 -12.72 4.92 -0.97
C ILE A 149 -12.25 6.35 -1.23
N GLY A 150 -12.91 7.09 -2.15
CA GLY A 150 -12.56 8.48 -2.40
C GLY A 150 -12.77 9.39 -1.17
N ASP A 151 -13.83 9.15 -0.39
CA ASP A 151 -14.09 9.83 0.88
C ASP A 151 -12.98 9.54 1.90
N PHE A 152 -12.63 8.27 2.05
CA PHE A 152 -11.58 7.82 2.98
C PHE A 152 -10.23 8.43 2.62
N LEU A 153 -9.81 8.29 1.35
CA LEU A 153 -8.53 8.80 0.85
C LEU A 153 -8.40 10.31 1.05
N TYR A 154 -9.45 11.08 0.74
CA TYR A 154 -9.46 12.52 0.98
C TYR A 154 -9.09 12.88 2.43
N TRP A 155 -9.72 12.22 3.41
CA TRP A 155 -9.44 12.53 4.81
C TRP A 155 -8.06 12.04 5.25
N GLN A 156 -7.61 10.87 4.78
CA GLN A 156 -6.27 10.38 5.12
C GLN A 156 -5.18 11.32 4.59
N THR A 157 -5.25 11.72 3.32
CA THR A 157 -4.23 12.60 2.74
C THR A 157 -4.33 14.03 3.26
N TYR A 158 -5.53 14.52 3.55
CA TYR A 158 -5.73 15.84 4.16
C TYR A 158 -5.11 15.94 5.56
N TYR A 159 -5.40 14.97 6.45
CA TYR A 159 -4.88 15.03 7.82
C TYR A 159 -3.39 14.71 7.90
N ASN A 160 -2.90 13.81 7.03
CA ASN A 160 -1.49 13.48 6.97
C ASN A 160 -0.68 14.52 6.19
N GLN A 161 -1.31 15.53 5.56
CA GLN A 161 -0.66 16.52 4.71
C GLN A 161 0.21 15.84 3.63
N SER A 162 -0.38 14.88 2.92
CA SER A 162 0.33 14.12 1.89
C SER A 162 0.47 14.95 0.61
N ASP A 163 1.63 14.86 -0.03
CA ASP A 163 1.94 15.58 -1.27
C ASP A 163 1.52 14.81 -2.52
N LEU A 164 1.43 13.48 -2.41
CA LEU A 164 0.99 12.60 -3.49
C LEU A 164 0.44 11.27 -2.95
N ILE A 165 -0.26 10.54 -3.81
CA ILE A 165 -0.71 9.16 -3.57
C ILE A 165 0.03 8.22 -4.51
N ILE A 166 0.54 7.11 -3.99
CA ILE A 166 1.09 6.01 -4.81
C ILE A 166 0.30 4.75 -4.50
N CYS A 167 -0.39 4.21 -5.49
CA CYS A 167 -1.26 3.06 -5.33
C CYS A 167 -0.77 1.87 -6.14
N GLY A 168 -0.45 0.77 -5.46
CA GLY A 168 -0.15 -0.51 -6.07
C GLY A 168 -1.41 -1.36 -6.20
N ILE A 169 -1.72 -1.82 -7.41
CA ILE A 169 -2.82 -2.75 -7.69
C ILE A 169 -2.40 -3.90 -8.61
N GLN A 170 -3.16 -4.99 -8.57
CA GLN A 170 -2.99 -6.10 -9.51
C GLN A 170 -3.62 -5.80 -10.88
N GLU A 171 -3.17 -6.49 -11.94
CA GLU A 171 -3.63 -6.26 -13.32
C GLU A 171 -5.16 -6.28 -13.52
N LYS A 172 -5.90 -7.03 -12.71
CA LYS A 172 -7.37 -7.16 -12.84
C LYS A 172 -8.14 -6.14 -12.01
N GLU A 173 -7.46 -5.39 -11.17
CA GLU A 173 -8.08 -4.43 -10.27
C GLU A 173 -8.21 -3.05 -10.95
N SER A 174 -9.12 -2.26 -10.42
CA SER A 174 -9.35 -0.87 -10.78
C SER A 174 -9.47 -0.06 -9.50
N ILE A 175 -8.93 1.14 -9.50
CA ILE A 175 -9.12 2.09 -8.40
C ILE A 175 -10.35 2.96 -8.67
N GLY A 176 -11.05 3.36 -7.61
CA GLY A 176 -12.21 4.27 -7.68
C GLY A 176 -11.82 5.76 -7.75
N VAL A 177 -10.55 6.06 -8.04
CA VAL A 177 -9.98 7.41 -8.14
C VAL A 177 -9.26 7.53 -9.48
N GLU A 178 -9.33 8.70 -10.11
CA GLU A 178 -8.59 8.96 -11.34
C GLU A 178 -7.08 9.07 -11.02
N ALA A 179 -6.24 8.51 -11.89
CA ALA A 179 -4.80 8.55 -11.73
C ALA A 179 -4.19 9.45 -12.79
N ASP A 180 -3.33 10.38 -12.37
CA ASP A 180 -2.59 11.29 -13.26
C ASP A 180 -1.49 10.51 -13.99
N ILE A 181 -0.78 9.64 -13.26
CA ILE A 181 0.29 8.81 -13.82
C ILE A 181 -0.06 7.33 -13.67
N PHE A 182 0.11 6.58 -14.75
CA PHE A 182 -0.05 5.14 -14.79
C PHE A 182 1.28 4.45 -15.10
N VAL A 183 1.74 3.61 -14.18
CA VAL A 183 2.95 2.80 -14.30
C VAL A 183 2.55 1.35 -14.50
N ARG A 184 2.87 0.79 -15.67
CA ARG A 184 2.65 -0.62 -15.97
C ARG A 184 3.93 -1.40 -15.83
N ILE A 185 3.92 -2.43 -15.00
CA ILE A 185 5.05 -3.35 -14.79
C ILE A 185 4.70 -4.69 -15.45
N GLU A 186 5.38 -4.98 -16.55
CA GLU A 186 5.19 -6.20 -17.33
C GLU A 186 6.32 -7.19 -17.03
N ASN A 187 5.95 -8.41 -16.63
CA ASN A 187 6.93 -9.48 -16.46
C ASN A 187 7.18 -10.24 -17.75
N GLY A 188 8.39 -10.07 -18.29
CA GLY A 188 8.96 -10.96 -19.28
C GLY A 188 9.78 -12.07 -18.62
N LYS A 189 9.96 -13.19 -19.34
CA LYS A 189 10.72 -14.37 -18.84
C LYS A 189 12.16 -14.08 -18.40
N LYS A 190 12.76 -12.97 -18.82
CA LYS A 190 14.16 -12.59 -18.56
C LYS A 190 14.36 -11.11 -18.25
N GLN A 191 13.29 -10.32 -18.33
CA GLN A 191 13.36 -8.87 -18.19
C GLN A 191 12.02 -8.36 -17.69
N THR A 192 12.05 -7.33 -16.87
CA THR A 192 10.86 -6.60 -16.46
C THR A 192 10.77 -5.33 -17.29
N GLY A 193 9.67 -5.20 -18.02
CA GLY A 193 9.35 -4.00 -18.79
C GLY A 193 8.53 -3.03 -17.95
N ILE A 194 8.84 -1.75 -18.04
CA ILE A 194 8.12 -0.69 -17.34
C ILE A 194 7.67 0.33 -18.37
N GLN A 195 6.40 0.70 -18.31
CA GLN A 195 5.83 1.72 -19.19
C GLN A 195 5.12 2.75 -18.32
N ILE A 196 5.44 4.02 -18.53
CA ILE A 196 4.87 5.14 -17.76
C ILE A 196 4.03 5.98 -18.71
N TYR A 197 2.80 6.25 -18.29
CA TYR A 197 1.82 7.02 -19.02
C TYR A 197 1.35 8.19 -18.15
N CYS A 198 1.14 9.36 -18.75
CA CYS A 198 0.47 10.51 -18.16
C CYS A 198 -0.60 10.95 -19.16
N ASP A 199 -1.84 11.19 -18.70
CA ASP A 199 -2.97 11.55 -19.58
C ASP A 199 -3.20 10.57 -20.74
N LYS A 200 -2.97 9.28 -20.48
CA LYS A 200 -3.04 8.18 -21.46
C LYS A 200 -1.98 8.26 -22.58
N ILE A 201 -1.07 9.22 -22.51
CA ILE A 201 0.08 9.36 -23.41
C ILE A 201 1.27 8.67 -22.77
N LYS A 202 1.94 7.80 -23.53
CA LYS A 202 3.16 7.14 -23.06
C LYS A 202 4.30 8.15 -22.98
N LYS A 203 4.85 8.34 -21.78
CA LYS A 203 5.95 9.27 -21.50
C LYS A 203 7.31 8.56 -21.49
N ALA A 204 7.36 7.34 -20.94
CA ALA A 204 8.61 6.59 -20.85
C ALA A 204 8.42 5.07 -21.02
N GLN A 205 9.51 4.40 -21.38
CA GLN A 205 9.63 2.94 -21.35
C GLN A 205 11.04 2.54 -20.90
N MET A 206 11.10 1.60 -19.96
CA MET A 206 12.33 1.03 -19.44
C MET A 206 12.26 -0.50 -19.51
N CYS A 207 13.41 -1.16 -19.57
CA CYS A 207 13.53 -2.61 -19.52
C CYS A 207 14.73 -2.99 -18.66
N PHE A 208 14.49 -3.77 -17.61
CA PHE A 208 15.52 -4.18 -16.66
C PHE A 208 15.70 -5.69 -16.70
N GLY A 209 16.97 -6.15 -16.79
CA GLY A 209 17.28 -7.58 -16.70
C GLY A 209 17.15 -8.13 -15.28
N THR A 210 17.50 -7.32 -14.28
CA THR A 210 17.33 -7.64 -12.85
C THR A 210 16.86 -6.39 -12.15
N LEU A 211 15.91 -6.56 -11.23
CA LEU A 211 15.29 -5.47 -10.48
C LEU A 211 15.97 -5.34 -9.11
N GLY A 212 16.63 -4.19 -8.90
CA GLY A 212 17.17 -3.75 -7.63
C GLY A 212 16.70 -2.33 -7.29
N GLU A 213 17.08 -1.85 -6.11
CA GLU A 213 16.76 -0.51 -5.61
C GLU A 213 17.14 0.59 -6.61
N GLN A 214 18.32 0.47 -7.24
CA GLN A 214 18.78 1.42 -8.26
C GLN A 214 17.83 1.51 -9.46
N GLN A 215 17.26 0.38 -9.91
CA GLN A 215 16.32 0.39 -11.03
C GLN A 215 14.97 1.00 -10.63
N ILE A 216 14.55 0.82 -9.37
CA ILE A 216 13.36 1.50 -8.85
C ILE A 216 13.62 3.01 -8.74
N LYS A 217 14.82 3.41 -8.34
CA LYS A 217 15.24 4.82 -8.30
C LYS A 217 15.22 5.46 -9.69
N GLU A 218 15.65 4.75 -10.74
CA GLU A 218 15.52 5.23 -12.12
C GLU A 218 14.05 5.47 -12.52
N VAL A 219 13.14 4.57 -12.12
CA VAL A 219 11.68 4.77 -12.33
C VAL A 219 11.19 5.99 -11.55
N TYR A 220 11.60 6.13 -10.29
CA TYR A 220 11.29 7.30 -9.47
C TYR A 220 11.76 8.61 -10.14
N ASP A 221 12.99 8.68 -10.64
CA ASP A 221 13.53 9.91 -11.24
C ASP A 221 12.71 10.32 -12.47
N CYS A 222 12.23 9.32 -13.23
CA CYS A 222 11.32 9.56 -14.35
C CYS A 222 9.94 10.04 -13.87
N LEU A 223 9.39 9.46 -12.79
CA LEU A 223 8.12 9.91 -12.20
C LEU A 223 8.22 11.34 -11.70
N LEU A 224 9.30 11.69 -10.99
CA LEU A 224 9.54 13.03 -10.49
C LEU A 224 9.61 14.03 -11.65
N THR A 225 10.37 13.71 -12.70
CA THR A 225 10.44 14.55 -13.91
C THR A 225 9.04 14.84 -14.46
N ILE A 226 8.21 13.81 -14.66
CA ILE A 226 6.84 13.97 -15.18
C ILE A 226 5.96 14.81 -14.25
N LEU A 227 6.11 14.67 -12.93
CA LEU A 227 5.34 15.44 -11.94
C LEU A 227 5.76 16.91 -11.84
N THR A 228 7.00 17.22 -12.22
CA THR A 228 7.59 18.57 -12.12
C THR A 228 7.73 19.29 -13.46
N GLU A 229 7.48 18.59 -14.58
CA GLU A 229 7.34 19.22 -15.88
C GLU A 229 6.10 20.12 -15.82
N ASP A 230 6.30 21.42 -15.59
CA ASP A 230 5.28 22.43 -15.83
C ASP A 230 4.73 22.22 -17.24
N GLU A 231 3.41 22.36 -17.41
CA GLU A 231 2.80 22.54 -18.73
C GLU A 231 3.29 23.88 -19.30
N ASP A 232 4.56 23.94 -19.71
CA ASP A 232 5.13 25.01 -20.51
C ASP A 232 4.54 24.90 -21.91
N GLY A 233 3.28 25.31 -22.05
CA GLY A 233 2.67 25.63 -23.34
C GLY A 233 1.19 25.29 -23.48
N GLU A 234 0.32 26.19 -23.04
CA GLU A 234 -0.75 26.76 -23.90
C GLU A 234 -0.87 28.27 -23.71
#